data_AF-A0A1G9EJ62-F1
#
_entry.id   AF-A0A1G9EJ62-F1
#
_cell.length_a   1.000
_cell.length_b   1.000
_cell.length_c   1.000
_cell.angle_alpha   90.00
_cell.angle_beta   90.00
_cell.angle_gamma   90.00
#
_symmetry.space_group_name_H-M   'P 1'
#
loop_
_entity.id
_entity.type
_entity.pdbx_description
1 polymer ?
#
loop_
_entity_poly.entity_id
_entity_poly.type
_entity_poly.pdbx_seq_one_letter_code
_entity_poly.pdbx_strand_id
1 'polypeptide(L)'
;MNAAVSTSTHLRLTRRGRVVFTTLAALPLVAVALVVALNGGMASAEGASDSTGADTAGVGSVEFDYVTINPGQSLWQLAESLAPTSDPRDLIAEIVSLNQLTSESVQSGQRLALPAGL
;
A
#
# COMPACT_ATOMS: atom_id res chain seq x y z
N MET A 1 59.93 35.15 2.94
CA MET A 1 58.66 34.41 2.87
C MET A 1 57.74 34.96 3.94
N ASN A 2 56.49 35.35 3.64
CA ASN A 2 55.45 35.46 4.66
C ASN A 2 54.09 35.09 4.06
N ALA A 3 53.44 34.12 4.70
CA ALA A 3 52.19 33.50 4.26
C ALA A 3 50.97 34.39 4.57
N ALA A 4 50.00 34.43 3.65
CA ALA A 4 48.72 35.07 3.88
C ALA A 4 47.89 34.20 4.86
N VAL A 5 47.41 34.81 5.95
CA VAL A 5 46.53 34.17 6.93
C VAL A 5 45.08 34.38 6.49
N SER A 6 44.38 33.30 6.15
CA SER A 6 42.94 33.33 5.86
C SER A 6 42.15 33.28 7.18
N THR A 7 41.44 34.35 7.53
CA THR A 7 40.59 34.39 8.73
C THR A 7 39.25 33.69 8.45
N SER A 8 39.02 32.50 9.01
CA SER A 8 37.70 31.85 8.98
C SER A 8 36.82 32.40 10.10
N THR A 9 35.70 33.05 9.74
CA THR A 9 34.72 33.53 10.72
C THR A 9 33.82 32.38 11.18
N HIS A 10 34.13 31.79 12.33
CA HIS A 10 33.29 30.75 12.95
C HIS A 10 32.10 31.41 13.67
N LEU A 11 30.93 31.41 13.04
CA LEU A 11 29.66 31.82 13.66
C LEU A 11 29.26 30.82 14.76
N ARG A 12 29.55 31.16 16.02
CA ARG A 12 29.06 30.41 17.18
C ARG A 12 27.62 30.78 17.47
N LEU A 13 26.69 29.95 17.01
CA LEU A 13 25.28 30.11 17.32
C LEU A 13 25.07 29.94 18.83
N THR A 14 24.75 31.04 19.52
CA THR A 14 24.48 31.01 20.96
C THR A 14 23.26 30.11 21.22
N ARG A 15 23.21 29.46 22.38
CA ARG A 15 22.18 28.47 22.74
C ARG A 15 20.75 28.95 22.46
N ARG A 16 20.50 30.27 22.59
CA ARG A 16 19.23 30.93 22.28
C ARG A 16 18.96 31.05 20.77
N GLY A 17 19.99 31.39 19.98
CA GLY A 17 19.88 31.42 18.51
C GLY A 17 19.54 30.05 17.94
N ARG A 18 20.12 28.97 18.49
CA ARG A 18 19.83 27.61 18.01
C ARG A 18 18.37 27.22 18.23
N VAL A 19 17.78 27.57 19.38
CA VAL A 19 16.36 27.33 19.66
C VAL A 19 15.48 28.08 18.66
N VAL A 20 15.74 29.38 18.45
CA VAL A 20 14.95 30.20 17.52
C VAL A 20 15.04 29.67 16.09
N PHE A 21 16.23 29.31 15.60
CA PHE A 21 16.38 28.73 14.28
C PHE A 21 15.67 27.38 14.15
N THR A 22 15.73 26.52 15.16
CA THR A 22 15.01 25.23 15.11
C THR A 22 13.50 25.39 15.13
N THR A 23 12.96 26.33 15.92
CA THR A 23 11.51 26.58 15.95
C THR A 23 11.02 27.17 14.63
N LEU A 24 11.79 28.08 14.04
CA LEU A 24 11.43 28.73 12.78
C LEU A 24 11.49 27.74 11.60
N ALA A 25 12.44 26.81 11.62
CA ALA A 25 12.54 25.72 10.66
C ALA A 25 11.48 24.62 10.85
N ALA A 26 11.00 24.40 12.08
CA ALA A 26 10.00 23.38 12.38
C ALA A 26 8.56 23.81 12.02
N LEU A 27 8.26 25.11 12.05
CA LEU A 27 6.96 25.66 11.70
C LEU A 27 6.40 25.18 10.34
N PRO A 28 7.15 25.23 9.22
CA PRO A 28 6.63 24.74 7.94
C PRO A 28 6.36 23.22 7.95
N LEU A 29 7.17 22.42 8.65
CA LEU A 29 6.93 20.97 8.75
C LEU A 29 5.65 20.65 9.52
N VAL A 30 5.40 21.38 10.63
CA VAL A 30 4.16 21.24 11.41
C VAL A 30 2.95 21.68 10.59
N ALA A 31 3.07 22.76 9.81
CA ALA A 31 2.00 23.23 8.94
C ALA A 31 1.69 22.20 7.84
N VAL A 32 2.71 21.62 7.19
CA VAL A 32 2.53 20.55 6.20
C VAL A 32 1.89 19.32 6.84
N ALA A 33 2.33 18.89 8.03
CA ALA A 33 1.75 17.77 8.74
C ALA A 33 0.27 18.00 9.10
N LEU A 34 -0.10 19.22 9.51
CA LEU A 34 -1.49 19.60 9.78
C LEU A 34 -2.33 19.62 8.50
N VAL A 35 -1.80 20.15 7.40
CA VAL A 35 -2.49 20.14 6.10
C VAL A 35 -2.71 18.70 5.64
N VAL A 36 -1.69 17.84 5.74
CA VAL A 36 -1.82 16.41 5.42
C VAL A 36 -2.86 15.76 6.32
N ALA A 37 -2.80 15.93 7.64
CA ALA A 37 -3.76 15.34 8.57
C ALA A 37 -5.21 15.78 8.33
N LEU A 38 -5.44 17.06 8.02
CA LEU A 38 -6.77 17.62 7.79
C LEU A 38 -7.36 17.30 6.41
N ASN A 39 -6.52 17.02 5.41
CA ASN A 39 -6.95 16.68 4.05
C ASN A 39 -7.08 15.16 3.81
N GLY A 40 -7.08 14.34 4.87
CA GLY A 40 -7.15 12.88 4.73
C GLY A 40 -5.79 12.28 4.41
N GLY A 41 -4.75 12.72 5.13
CA GLY A 41 -3.41 12.19 5.05
C GLY A 41 -3.46 10.68 5.12
N MET A 42 -2.79 10.04 4.16
CA MET A 42 -2.60 8.61 4.03
C MET A 42 -1.98 8.01 5.30
N ALA A 43 -2.78 7.90 6.35
CA ALA A 43 -2.62 6.91 7.38
C ALA A 43 -3.34 5.67 6.85
N SER A 44 -2.73 4.99 5.89
CA SER A 44 -3.02 3.59 5.65
C SER A 44 -2.48 2.82 6.85
N ALA A 45 -3.20 2.95 7.96
CA ALA A 45 -3.17 1.97 9.02
C ALA A 45 -3.66 0.67 8.39
N GLU A 46 -2.75 -0.28 8.31
CA GLU A 46 -2.98 -1.67 7.97
C GLU A 46 -4.11 -2.21 8.86
N GLY A 47 -5.33 -2.20 8.33
CA GLY A 47 -6.51 -2.39 9.16
C GLY A 47 -7.80 -2.13 8.43
N ALA A 48 -8.23 -3.15 7.68
CA ALA A 48 -9.62 -3.42 7.35
C ALA A 48 -10.38 -2.42 6.46
N SER A 49 -10.76 -2.98 5.29
CA SER A 49 -12.07 -2.79 4.65
C SER A 49 -12.26 -1.62 3.69
N ASP A 50 -12.26 -2.04 2.42
CA ASP A 50 -13.32 -1.81 1.44
C ASP A 50 -13.14 -0.69 0.40
N SER A 51 -13.36 -1.09 -0.85
CA SER A 51 -13.56 -0.30 -2.07
C SER A 51 -12.62 0.91 -2.28
N THR A 52 -11.76 0.91 -3.29
CA THR A 52 -12.11 1.35 -4.65
C THR A 52 -10.82 1.30 -5.45
N GLY A 53 -10.89 0.83 -6.71
CA GLY A 53 -9.75 0.84 -7.62
C GLY A 53 -9.03 2.18 -7.64
N ALA A 54 -7.76 2.17 -7.26
CA ALA A 54 -6.87 3.30 -7.38
C ALA A 54 -5.47 2.75 -7.68
N ASP A 55 -5.26 2.54 -8.99
CA ASP A 55 -4.01 2.70 -9.71
C ASP A 55 -2.90 3.31 -8.86
N THR A 56 -2.07 2.45 -8.27
CA THR A 56 -0.80 2.87 -7.68
C THR A 56 0.30 2.41 -8.63
N ALA A 57 0.47 3.19 -9.69
CA ALA A 57 1.63 3.15 -10.56
C ALA A 57 2.92 3.40 -9.75
N GLY A 58 3.67 2.33 -9.47
CA GLY A 58 5.01 2.42 -8.92
C GLY A 58 5.46 1.15 -8.22
N VAL A 59 6.41 0.44 -8.85
CA VAL A 59 6.97 -0.89 -8.48
C VAL A 59 6.13 -2.05 -9.03
N GLY A 60 6.30 -2.37 -10.32
CA GLY A 60 5.84 -3.62 -10.96
C GLY A 60 4.63 -4.26 -10.30
N SER A 61 3.52 -3.52 -10.23
CA SER A 61 2.32 -3.96 -9.53
C SER A 61 1.73 -5.09 -10.34
N VAL A 62 1.93 -6.33 -9.88
CA VAL A 62 1.14 -7.45 -10.37
C VAL A 62 -0.29 -7.16 -9.93
N GLU A 63 -1.10 -6.67 -10.87
CA GLU A 63 -2.52 -6.42 -10.64
C GLU A 63 -3.21 -7.78 -10.57
N PHE A 64 -3.82 -8.06 -9.41
CA PHE A 64 -4.62 -9.25 -9.19
C PHE A 64 -6.09 -8.87 -9.22
N ASP A 65 -6.87 -9.60 -10.00
CA ASP A 65 -8.32 -9.54 -9.91
C ASP A 65 -8.80 -10.28 -8.66
N TYR A 66 -9.82 -9.74 -8.00
CA TYR A 66 -10.38 -10.34 -6.80
C TYR A 66 -11.87 -10.58 -6.95
N VAL A 67 -12.33 -11.71 -6.42
CA VAL A 67 -13.75 -12.03 -6.31
C VAL A 67 -14.12 -12.39 -4.89
N THR A 68 -15.33 -12.01 -4.47
CA THR A 68 -15.88 -12.38 -3.17
C THR A 68 -16.89 -13.51 -3.32
N ILE A 69 -16.76 -14.54 -2.49
CA ILE A 69 -17.64 -15.71 -2.49
C ILE A 69 -19.01 -15.35 -1.93
N ASN A 70 -20.06 -15.60 -2.72
CA ASN A 70 -21.43 -15.40 -2.28
C ASN A 70 -21.89 -16.48 -1.27
N PRO A 71 -22.89 -16.19 -0.42
CA PRO A 71 -23.48 -17.18 0.46
C PRO A 71 -23.94 -18.42 -0.32
N GLY A 72 -23.40 -19.60 0.05
CA GLY A 72 -23.74 -20.88 -0.58
C GLY A 72 -23.06 -21.14 -1.94
N GLN A 73 -22.19 -20.25 -2.41
CA GLN A 73 -21.43 -20.46 -3.65
C GLN A 73 -20.21 -21.35 -3.40
N SER A 74 -19.99 -22.34 -4.28
CA SER A 74 -18.80 -23.18 -4.26
C SER A 74 -17.73 -22.68 -5.25
N LEU A 75 -16.48 -23.10 -5.05
CA LEU A 75 -15.40 -22.86 -6.02
C LEU A 75 -15.72 -23.42 -7.41
N TRP A 76 -16.46 -24.53 -7.45
CA TRP A 76 -16.90 -25.14 -8.70
C TRP A 76 -17.83 -24.23 -9.49
N GLN A 77 -18.89 -23.73 -8.84
CA GLN A 77 -19.83 -22.79 -9.47
C GLN A 77 -19.16 -21.47 -9.86
N LEU A 78 -18.20 -21.02 -9.05
CA LEU A 78 -17.40 -19.85 -9.38
C LEU A 78 -16.55 -20.10 -10.65
N ALA A 79 -15.84 -21.22 -10.72
CA ALA A 79 -14.98 -21.56 -11.86
C ALA A 79 -15.79 -21.70 -13.17
N GLU A 80 -16.94 -22.38 -13.13
CA GLU A 80 -17.85 -22.48 -14.29
C GLU A 80 -18.36 -21.11 -14.75
N SER A 81 -18.57 -20.18 -13.82
CA SER A 81 -19.02 -18.83 -14.15
C SER A 81 -17.92 -17.94 -14.74
N LEU A 82 -16.67 -18.13 -14.31
CA LEU A 82 -15.53 -17.30 -14.73
C LEU A 82 -14.93 -17.78 -16.06
N ALA A 83 -14.76 -19.08 -16.23
CA ALA A 83 -14.13 -19.66 -17.41
C ALA A 83 -14.96 -20.85 -17.96
N PRO A 84 -16.10 -20.61 -18.61
CA PRO A 84 -17.00 -21.66 -19.10
C PRO A 84 -16.39 -22.55 -20.20
N THR A 85 -15.31 -22.10 -20.84
CA THR A 85 -14.59 -22.82 -21.90
C THR A 85 -13.39 -23.63 -21.40
N SER A 86 -13.00 -23.45 -20.14
CA SER A 86 -11.85 -24.12 -19.52
C SER A 86 -12.33 -25.21 -18.56
N ASP A 87 -11.47 -26.20 -18.25
CA ASP A 87 -11.80 -27.21 -17.24
C ASP A 87 -11.87 -26.52 -15.85
N PRO A 88 -13.02 -26.55 -15.16
CA PRO A 88 -13.15 -25.96 -13.83
C PRO A 88 -12.13 -26.50 -12.83
N ARG A 89 -11.68 -27.74 -12.99
CA ARG A 89 -10.71 -28.38 -12.06
C ARG A 89 -9.35 -27.71 -12.09
N ASP A 90 -8.89 -27.33 -13.28
CA ASP A 90 -7.58 -26.68 -13.44
C ASP A 90 -7.62 -25.28 -12.83
N LEU A 91 -8.70 -24.55 -13.08
CA LEU A 91 -8.90 -23.22 -12.50
C LEU A 91 -9.03 -23.26 -10.96
N ILE A 92 -9.77 -24.23 -10.41
CA ILE A 92 -9.87 -24.41 -8.96
C ILE A 92 -8.49 -24.67 -8.35
N ALA A 93 -7.69 -25.55 -8.96
CA ALA A 93 -6.34 -25.86 -8.48
C ALA A 93 -5.44 -24.62 -8.48
N GLU A 94 -5.55 -23.79 -9.51
CA GLU A 94 -4.83 -22.52 -9.61
C GLU A 94 -5.27 -21.52 -8.55
N ILE A 95 -6.59 -21.34 -8.35
CA ILE A 95 -7.15 -20.48 -7.30
C ILE A 95 -6.70 -20.94 -5.91
N VAL A 96 -6.74 -22.25 -5.64
CA VAL A 96 -6.29 -22.84 -4.37
C VAL A 96 -4.81 -22.58 -4.14
N SER A 97 -3.97 -22.77 -5.17
CA SER A 97 -2.53 -22.52 -5.09
C SER A 97 -2.22 -21.03 -4.88
N LEU A 98 -2.86 -20.15 -5.63
CA LEU A 98 -2.67 -18.70 -5.56
C LEU A 98 -3.09 -18.13 -4.20
N ASN A 99 -4.21 -18.61 -3.65
CA ASN A 99 -4.76 -18.14 -2.37
C ASN A 99 -4.27 -18.95 -1.16
N GLN A 100 -3.39 -19.93 -1.37
CA GLN A 100 -2.84 -20.81 -0.32
C GLN A 100 -3.95 -21.45 0.54
N LEU A 101 -5.05 -21.89 -0.10
CA LEU A 101 -6.18 -22.47 0.61
C LEU A 101 -5.79 -23.84 1.18
N THR A 102 -6.07 -24.06 2.47
CA THR A 102 -5.80 -25.34 3.15
C THR A 102 -6.77 -26.45 2.72
N SER A 103 -7.90 -26.07 2.14
CA SER A 103 -8.98 -26.94 1.68
C SER A 103 -9.71 -26.27 0.51
N GLU A 104 -10.34 -27.06 -0.36
CA GLU A 104 -11.23 -26.57 -1.42
C GLU A 104 -12.53 -25.95 -0.87
N SER A 105 -12.75 -26.04 0.45
CA SER A 105 -13.86 -25.35 1.11
C SER A 105 -13.59 -23.85 1.23
N VAL A 106 -14.56 -23.05 0.79
CA VAL A 106 -14.54 -21.59 0.87
C VAL A 106 -15.68 -21.08 1.74
N GLN A 107 -15.42 -19.99 2.45
CA GLN A 107 -16.42 -19.35 3.29
C GLN A 107 -17.14 -18.24 2.54
N SER A 108 -18.41 -18.02 2.85
CA SER A 108 -19.13 -16.85 2.34
C SER A 108 -18.46 -15.55 2.80
N GLY A 109 -18.35 -14.59 1.90
CA GLY A 109 -17.65 -13.33 2.14
C GLY A 109 -16.13 -13.42 2.01
N GLN A 110 -15.58 -14.61 1.78
CA GLN A 110 -14.14 -14.78 1.55
C GLN A 110 -13.75 -14.14 0.21
N ARG A 111 -12.68 -13.34 0.23
CA ARG A 111 -12.08 -12.74 -0.96
C ARG A 111 -10.98 -13.65 -1.50
N LEU A 112 -11.05 -13.97 -2.77
CA LEU A 112 -10.07 -14.80 -3.47
C LEU A 112 -9.46 -14.01 -4.62
N ALA A 113 -8.14 -14.07 -4.72
CA ALA A 113 -7.40 -13.64 -5.90
C ALA A 113 -7.66 -14.60 -7.06
N LEU A 114 -7.78 -14.04 -8.25
CA LEU A 114 -7.94 -14.77 -9.49
C LEU A 114 -6.62 -14.83 -10.25
N PRO A 115 -6.34 -15.94 -10.95
CA PRO A 115 -5.18 -16.02 -11.81
C PRO A 115 -5.30 -15.06 -13.00
N ALA A 116 -4.15 -14.57 -13.47
CA ALA A 116 -4.11 -13.69 -14.63
C ALA A 116 -4.36 -14.50 -15.91
N GLY A 117 -5.40 -14.14 -16.68
CA GLY A 117 -5.68 -14.76 -17.99
C GLY A 117 -6.93 -15.64 -18.07
N LEU A 118 -7.92 -15.42 -17.19
CA LEU A 118 -9.26 -15.99 -17.29
C LEU A 118 -9.99 -15.65 -18.59
#